data_AF-A0A0E3WEP2-F1
#
_entry.id   AF-A0A0E3WEP2-F1
#
_cell.length_a   1.000
_cell.length_b   1.000
_cell.length_c   1.000
_cell.angle_alpha   90.00
_cell.angle_beta   90.00
_cell.angle_gamma   90.00
#
_symmetry.space_group_name_H-M   'P 1'
#
loop_
_entity.id
_entity.type
_entity.pdbx_description
1 polymer ?
#
loop_
_entity_poly.entity_id
_entity_poly.type
_entity_poly.pdbx_seq_one_letter_code
_entity_poly.pdbx_strand_id
1 'polypeptide(L)'
;MFKNYHFDPKKFKLGMRTLKSGIAVFLVILLFKLIGWQGTNIAALTAVFSLREDFDRSVHFGASRILGNSIGGFFLVLFFMASQFFHGHFLVTLILVPIGVMLTIMTNVAMGNKAGIIGASAAMLIITLSTPSGGPVLYAIIRVFETFVGVFIAILVNYDLDNLKIGQKNKRKSE
;
A
#
# COMPACT_ATOMS: atom_id res chain seq x y z
N MET A 1 23.84 -18.97 -7.58
CA MET A 1 22.82 -17.91 -7.73
C MET A 1 22.56 -17.12 -6.43
N PHE A 2 22.74 -17.68 -5.22
CA PHE A 2 22.49 -16.99 -3.94
C PHE A 2 23.65 -16.17 -3.36
N LYS A 3 24.78 -16.05 -4.08
CA LYS A 3 26.04 -15.47 -3.56
C LYS A 3 25.96 -13.98 -3.19
N ASN A 4 24.88 -13.29 -3.58
CA ASN A 4 24.68 -11.86 -3.33
C ASN A 4 23.91 -11.55 -2.03
N TYR A 5 23.36 -12.57 -1.35
CA TYR A 5 22.62 -12.40 -0.10
C TYR A 5 23.51 -12.80 1.07
N HIS A 6 24.29 -11.85 1.58
CA HIS A 6 25.04 -12.00 2.83
C HIS A 6 24.69 -10.86 3.78
N PHE A 7 24.62 -11.16 5.07
CA PHE A 7 24.40 -10.13 6.08
C PHE A 7 25.72 -9.37 6.30
N ASP A 8 25.71 -8.06 6.06
CA ASP A 8 26.83 -7.16 6.35
C ASP A 8 26.48 -6.31 7.59
N PRO A 9 26.99 -6.67 8.79
CA PRO A 9 26.72 -5.93 10.02
C PRO A 9 27.09 -4.45 9.92
N LYS A 10 28.06 -4.06 9.08
CA LYS A 10 28.47 -2.66 8.92
C LYS A 10 27.40 -1.81 8.24
N LYS A 11 26.52 -2.41 7.45
CA LYS A 11 25.38 -1.74 6.79
C LYS A 11 24.12 -1.73 7.63
N PHE A 12 24.06 -2.50 8.72
CA PHE A 12 22.95 -2.52 9.67
C PHE A 12 22.98 -1.26 10.55
N LYS A 13 22.61 -0.12 9.97
CA LYS A 13 22.55 1.18 10.63
C LYS A 13 21.15 1.74 10.53
N LEU A 14 20.72 2.44 11.59
CA LEU A 14 19.42 3.12 11.60
C LEU A 14 19.49 4.38 10.72
N GLY A 15 19.04 4.25 9.47
CA GLY A 15 18.87 5.38 8.57
C GLY A 15 17.61 6.20 8.92
N MET A 16 17.61 7.48 8.55
CA MET A 16 16.48 8.39 8.80
C MET A 16 15.17 7.84 8.20
N ARG A 17 15.20 7.37 6.96
CA ARG A 17 14.03 6.74 6.32
C ARG A 17 13.51 5.53 7.10
N THR A 18 14.41 4.71 7.64
CA THR A 18 14.04 3.54 8.47
C THR A 18 13.34 3.99 9.75
N LEU A 19 13.85 5.04 10.41
CA LEU A 19 13.19 5.63 11.59
C LEU A 19 11.81 6.19 11.25
N LYS A 20 11.68 6.96 10.16
CA LYS A 20 10.38 7.48 9.68
C LYS A 20 9.38 6.35 9.45
N SER A 21 9.80 5.25 8.82
CA SER A 21 8.95 4.08 8.61
C SER A 21 8.47 3.45 9.92
N GLY A 22 9.35 3.32 10.92
CA GLY A 22 8.98 2.83 12.25
C GLY A 22 7.95 3.72 12.93
N ILE A 23 8.16 5.05 12.88
CA ILE A 23 7.22 6.04 13.44
C ILE A 23 5.88 6.00 12.72
N ALA A 24 5.87 5.92 11.39
CA ALA A 24 4.63 5.84 10.63
C ALA A 24 3.82 4.57 10.95
N VAL A 25 4.48 3.42 11.09
CA VAL A 25 3.82 2.18 11.52
C VAL A 25 3.27 2.32 12.94
N PHE A 26 4.04 2.89 13.87
CA PHE A 26 3.58 3.15 15.22
C PHE A 26 2.30 3.99 15.24
N LEU A 27 2.26 5.09 14.48
CA LEU A 27 1.10 5.98 14.39
C LEU A 27 -0.11 5.29 13.75
N VAL A 28 0.09 4.49 12.70
CA VAL A 28 -0.99 3.69 12.10
C VAL A 28 -1.59 2.73 13.13
N ILE A 29 -0.75 1.96 13.84
CA ILE A 29 -1.21 1.00 14.84
C ILE A 29 -1.96 1.70 15.97
N LEU A 30 -1.39 2.79 16.48
CA LEU A 30 -2.01 3.57 17.55
C LEU A 30 -3.38 4.11 17.12
N LEU A 31 -3.47 4.73 15.95
CA LEU A 31 -4.72 5.27 15.41
C LEU A 31 -5.79 4.19 15.27
N PHE A 32 -5.46 3.06 14.63
CA PHE A 32 -6.42 1.99 14.37
C PHE A 32 -6.88 1.32 15.68
N LYS A 33 -5.98 1.18 16.65
CA LYS A 33 -6.31 0.62 17.97
C LYS A 33 -7.24 1.54 18.76
N LEU A 34 -7.04 2.86 18.70
CA LEU A 34 -7.90 3.83 19.39
C LEU A 34 -9.32 3.88 18.81
N ILE A 35 -9.47 3.66 17.50
CA ILE A 35 -10.76 3.68 16.80
C ILE A 35 -11.43 2.30 16.81
N GLY A 36 -10.71 1.23 17.20
CA GLY A 36 -11.22 -0.15 17.14
C GLY A 36 -11.33 -0.70 15.71
N TRP A 37 -10.57 -0.15 14.76
CA TRP A 37 -10.63 -0.51 13.35
C TRP A 37 -9.81 -1.77 13.03
N GLN A 38 -10.37 -2.68 12.23
CA GLN A 38 -9.69 -3.89 11.75
C GLN A 38 -9.00 -3.63 10.42
N GLY A 39 -7.85 -4.25 10.15
CA GLY A 39 -7.13 -4.09 8.87
C GLY A 39 -5.90 -3.16 8.91
N THR A 40 -5.33 -2.98 10.10
CA THR A 40 -4.07 -2.24 10.35
C THR A 40 -2.92 -2.66 9.43
N ASN A 41 -2.90 -3.92 8.97
CA ASN A 41 -1.86 -4.47 8.11
C ASN A 41 -1.72 -3.71 6.79
N ILE A 42 -2.84 -3.38 6.13
CA ILE A 42 -2.83 -2.70 4.83
C ILE A 42 -2.38 -1.25 4.99
N ALA A 43 -2.90 -0.55 6.00
CA ALA A 43 -2.51 0.82 6.29
C ALA A 43 -1.02 0.91 6.68
N ALA A 44 -0.51 -0.02 7.49
CA ALA A 44 0.89 -0.02 7.93
C ALA A 44 1.86 -0.32 6.78
N LEU A 45 1.57 -1.35 5.96
CA LEU A 45 2.34 -1.62 4.75
C LEU A 45 2.31 -0.42 3.81
N THR A 46 1.14 0.19 3.66
CA THR A 46 0.98 1.37 2.83
C THR A 46 1.87 2.51 3.32
N ALA A 47 1.87 2.80 4.62
CA ALA A 47 2.74 3.82 5.21
C ALA A 47 4.23 3.54 4.91
N VAL A 48 4.70 2.32 5.17
CA VAL A 48 6.11 1.95 4.97
C VAL A 48 6.54 2.13 3.52
N PHE A 49 5.79 1.61 2.55
CA PHE A 49 6.22 1.76 1.17
C PHE A 49 5.82 3.07 0.51
N SER A 50 5.02 3.93 1.13
CA SER A 50 4.78 5.30 0.62
C SER A 50 5.91 6.25 1.00
N LEU A 51 6.60 6.01 2.12
CA LEU A 51 7.76 6.80 2.53
C LEU A 51 8.94 6.66 1.55
N ARG A 52 9.38 7.80 1.02
CA ARG A 52 10.57 7.97 0.18
C ARG A 52 11.51 9.00 0.83
N GLU A 53 12.69 9.18 0.24
CA GLU A 53 13.66 10.17 0.74
C GLU A 53 13.16 11.60 0.56
N ASP A 54 12.44 11.86 -0.53
CA ASP A 54 11.85 13.17 -0.84
C ASP A 54 10.34 13.17 -0.57
N PHE A 55 9.81 14.32 -0.14
CA PHE A 55 8.38 14.54 0.09
C PHE A 55 7.55 14.32 -1.17
N ASP A 56 7.88 14.98 -2.27
CA ASP A 56 7.13 14.89 -3.53
C ASP A 56 7.08 13.46 -4.07
N ARG A 57 8.19 12.73 -3.93
CA ARG A 57 8.23 11.30 -4.29
C ARG A 57 7.34 10.46 -3.39
N SER A 58 7.23 10.80 -2.11
CA SER A 58 6.35 10.10 -1.17
C SER A 58 4.89 10.33 -1.52
N VAL A 59 4.52 11.57 -1.87
CA VAL A 59 3.17 11.92 -2.34
C VAL A 59 2.84 11.19 -3.65
N HIS A 60 3.71 11.28 -4.66
CA HIS A 60 3.51 10.61 -5.94
C HIS A 60 3.38 9.10 -5.78
N PHE A 61 4.25 8.48 -4.97
CA PHE A 61 4.18 7.04 -4.72
C PHE A 61 2.93 6.64 -3.92
N GLY A 62 2.50 7.48 -2.97
CA GLY A 62 1.26 7.28 -2.23
C GLY A 62 0.02 7.36 -3.12
N ALA A 63 -0.06 8.36 -3.99
CA ALA A 63 -1.15 8.52 -4.97
C ALA A 63 -1.22 7.34 -5.93
N SER A 64 -0.06 6.90 -6.45
CA SER A 64 0.09 5.70 -7.27
C SER A 64 -0.53 4.46 -6.59
N ARG A 65 -0.40 4.38 -5.27
CA ARG A 65 -0.93 3.29 -4.46
C ARG A 65 -2.43 3.31 -4.29
N ILE A 66 -3.00 4.48 -4.03
CA ILE A 66 -4.44 4.67 -3.89
C ILE A 66 -5.10 4.33 -5.23
N LEU A 67 -4.55 4.84 -6.34
CA LEU A 67 -5.01 4.52 -7.68
C LEU A 67 -4.90 3.02 -7.98
N GLY A 68 -3.76 2.40 -7.65
CA GLY A 68 -3.54 0.97 -7.86
C GLY A 68 -4.56 0.10 -7.12
N ASN A 69 -4.75 0.33 -5.81
CA ASN A 69 -5.75 -0.42 -5.04
C ASN A 69 -7.18 -0.18 -5.54
N SER A 70 -7.49 1.03 -6.04
CA SER A 70 -8.80 1.34 -6.64
C SER A 70 -9.03 0.53 -7.91
N ILE A 71 -8.04 0.44 -8.80
CA ILE A 71 -8.11 -0.39 -10.02
C ILE A 71 -8.27 -1.87 -9.67
N GLY A 72 -7.50 -2.39 -8.71
CA GLY A 72 -7.64 -3.77 -8.24
C GLY A 72 -9.00 -4.06 -7.62
N GLY A 73 -9.54 -3.10 -6.84
CA GLY A 73 -10.89 -3.16 -6.29
C GLY A 73 -11.97 -3.16 -7.37
N PHE A 74 -11.82 -2.36 -8.42
CA PHE A 74 -12.74 -2.36 -9.56
C PHE A 74 -12.79 -3.72 -10.27
N PHE A 75 -11.64 -4.31 -10.62
CA PHE A 75 -11.62 -5.63 -11.26
C PHE A 75 -12.09 -6.75 -10.35
N LEU A 76 -11.91 -6.63 -9.02
CA LEU A 76 -12.54 -7.52 -8.06
C LEU A 76 -14.08 -7.47 -8.16
N VAL A 77 -14.67 -6.27 -8.22
CA VAL A 77 -16.14 -6.13 -8.30
C VAL A 77 -16.65 -6.81 -9.59
N LEU A 78 -15.98 -6.59 -10.72
CA LEU A 78 -16.32 -7.27 -11.98
C LEU A 78 -16.21 -8.80 -11.86
N PHE A 79 -15.12 -9.30 -11.25
CA PHE A 79 -14.97 -10.73 -10.99
C PHE A 79 -16.10 -11.27 -10.11
N PHE A 80 -16.46 -10.54 -9.04
CA PHE A 80 -17.51 -10.96 -8.13
C PHE A 80 -18.86 -11.04 -8.83
N MET A 81 -19.21 -10.05 -9.66
CA MET A 81 -20.44 -10.08 -10.46
C MET A 81 -20.49 -11.31 -11.40
N ALA A 82 -19.39 -11.61 -12.08
CA ALA A 82 -19.29 -12.80 -12.93
C ALA A 82 -19.40 -14.09 -12.11
N SER A 83 -18.72 -14.18 -10.96
CA SER A 83 -18.77 -15.34 -10.07
C SER A 83 -20.18 -15.61 -9.56
N GLN A 84 -20.93 -14.57 -9.18
CA GLN A 84 -22.34 -14.70 -8.77
C GLN A 84 -23.22 -15.24 -9.92
N PHE A 85 -23.03 -14.73 -11.14
CA PHE A 85 -23.78 -15.20 -12.32
C PHE A 85 -23.57 -16.69 -12.61
N PHE A 86 -22.36 -17.21 -12.36
CA PHE A 86 -22.00 -18.61 -12.55
C PHE A 86 -22.05 -19.45 -11.26
N HIS A 87 -22.78 -19.00 -10.24
CA HIS A 87 -22.97 -19.70 -8.96
C HIS A 87 -21.66 -20.12 -8.26
N GLY A 88 -20.58 -19.35 -8.42
CA GLY A 88 -19.29 -19.61 -7.78
C GLY A 88 -18.55 -20.84 -8.33
N HIS A 89 -18.84 -21.28 -9.56
CA HIS A 89 -18.19 -22.44 -10.16
C HIS A 89 -16.67 -22.29 -10.21
N PHE A 90 -15.92 -23.32 -9.83
CA PHE A 90 -14.46 -23.26 -9.71
C PHE A 90 -13.74 -22.82 -11.01
N LEU A 91 -14.24 -23.23 -12.18
CA LEU A 91 -13.68 -22.82 -13.47
C LEU A 91 -13.71 -21.31 -13.69
N VAL A 92 -14.69 -20.61 -13.12
CA VAL A 92 -14.80 -19.15 -13.20
C VAL A 92 -13.64 -18.51 -12.47
N THR A 93 -13.33 -18.99 -11.27
CA THR A 93 -12.14 -18.56 -10.51
C THR A 93 -10.85 -18.90 -11.26
N LEU A 94 -10.74 -20.14 -11.77
CA LEU A 94 -9.56 -20.63 -12.48
C LEU A 94 -9.22 -19.77 -13.72
N ILE A 95 -10.23 -19.29 -14.44
CA ILE A 95 -10.06 -18.54 -15.69
C ILE A 95 -10.08 -17.03 -15.45
N LEU A 96 -11.07 -16.52 -14.72
CA LEU A 96 -11.26 -15.07 -14.58
C LEU A 96 -10.27 -14.42 -13.61
N VAL A 97 -9.73 -15.14 -12.61
CA VAL A 97 -8.74 -14.53 -11.71
C VAL A 97 -7.44 -14.18 -12.45
N PRO A 98 -6.81 -15.09 -13.21
CA PRO A 98 -5.67 -14.73 -14.05
C PRO A 98 -5.97 -13.61 -15.04
N ILE A 99 -7.14 -13.67 -15.71
CA ILE A 99 -7.55 -12.62 -16.66
C ILE A 99 -7.68 -11.28 -15.97
N GLY A 100 -8.35 -11.22 -14.82
CA GLY A 100 -8.52 -9.97 -14.08
C GLY A 100 -7.19 -9.41 -13.55
N VAL A 101 -6.22 -10.26 -13.20
CA VAL A 101 -4.86 -9.80 -12.88
C VAL A 101 -4.18 -9.20 -14.11
N MET A 102 -4.27 -9.84 -15.28
CA MET A 102 -3.74 -9.28 -16.53
C MET A 102 -4.38 -7.92 -16.83
N LEU A 103 -5.71 -7.81 -16.72
CA LEU A 103 -6.43 -6.55 -16.93
C LEU A 103 -6.02 -5.49 -15.90
N THR A 104 -5.88 -5.85 -14.63
CA THR A 104 -5.41 -4.95 -13.57
C THR A 104 -4.02 -4.38 -13.89
N ILE A 105 -3.11 -5.23 -14.38
CA ILE A 105 -1.77 -4.83 -14.80
C ILE A 105 -1.85 -3.89 -16.01
N MET A 106 -2.57 -4.31 -17.06
CA MET A 106 -2.71 -3.54 -18.30
C MET A 106 -3.32 -2.16 -18.05
N THR A 107 -4.37 -2.07 -17.22
CA THR A 107 -4.98 -0.79 -16.84
C THR A 107 -4.01 0.10 -16.06
N ASN A 108 -3.26 -0.45 -15.10
CA ASN A 108 -2.24 0.34 -14.40
C ASN A 108 -1.15 0.84 -15.35
N VAL A 109 -0.69 0.02 -16.29
CA VAL A 109 0.29 0.43 -17.31
C VAL A 109 -0.27 1.53 -18.21
N ALA A 110 -1.50 1.37 -18.69
CA ALA A 110 -2.19 2.36 -19.53
C ALA A 110 -2.40 3.70 -18.81
N MET A 111 -2.58 3.68 -17.49
CA MET A 111 -2.69 4.88 -16.65
C MET A 111 -1.33 5.47 -16.22
N GLY A 112 -0.21 4.93 -16.73
CA GLY A 112 1.14 5.35 -16.31
C GLY A 112 1.51 4.94 -14.88
N ASN A 113 0.68 4.14 -14.21
CA ASN A 113 0.76 3.80 -12.80
C ASN A 113 1.58 2.52 -12.51
N LYS A 114 2.78 2.41 -13.08
CA LYS A 114 3.60 1.19 -12.95
C LYS A 114 3.94 0.84 -11.49
N ALA A 115 4.15 1.85 -10.64
CA ALA A 115 4.42 1.67 -9.22
C ALA A 115 3.23 1.10 -8.43
N GLY A 116 2.00 1.24 -8.94
CA GLY A 116 0.78 0.77 -8.30
C GLY A 116 0.44 -0.70 -8.59
N ILE A 117 1.07 -1.31 -9.61
CA ILE A 117 0.74 -2.66 -10.09
C ILE A 117 0.75 -3.70 -8.98
N ILE A 118 1.79 -3.75 -8.16
CA ILE A 118 1.90 -4.73 -7.07
C ILE A 118 0.75 -4.57 -6.07
N GLY A 119 0.41 -3.32 -5.73
CA GLY A 119 -0.70 -3.01 -4.82
C GLY A 119 -2.06 -3.41 -5.42
N ALA A 120 -2.26 -3.10 -6.70
CA ALA A 120 -3.47 -3.42 -7.45
C ALA A 120 -3.70 -4.93 -7.56
N SER A 121 -2.69 -5.68 -8.00
CA SER A 121 -2.78 -7.14 -8.12
C SER A 121 -2.95 -7.80 -6.75
N ALA A 122 -2.28 -7.31 -5.71
CA ALA A 122 -2.49 -7.79 -4.35
C ALA A 122 -3.92 -7.49 -3.84
N ALA A 123 -4.52 -6.37 -4.25
CA ALA A 123 -5.91 -6.03 -3.92
C ALA A 123 -6.86 -7.06 -4.49
N MET A 124 -6.76 -7.29 -5.79
CA MET A 124 -7.61 -8.27 -6.44
C MET A 124 -7.39 -9.68 -5.88
N LEU A 125 -6.14 -10.14 -5.79
CA LEU A 125 -5.82 -11.51 -5.41
C LEU A 125 -6.16 -11.82 -3.96
N ILE A 126 -5.78 -10.96 -3.01
CA ILE A 126 -6.05 -11.22 -1.58
C ILE A 126 -7.55 -11.32 -1.35
N ILE A 127 -8.35 -10.44 -1.94
CA ILE A 127 -9.80 -10.40 -1.68
C ILE A 127 -10.52 -11.52 -2.42
N THR A 128 -10.08 -11.84 -3.65
CA THR A 128 -10.70 -12.90 -4.45
C THR A 128 -10.38 -14.29 -3.90
N LEU A 129 -9.16 -14.50 -3.39
CA LEU A 129 -8.68 -15.81 -2.91
C LEU A 129 -8.84 -16.00 -1.40
N SER A 130 -9.05 -14.93 -0.64
CA SER A 130 -9.33 -15.02 0.81
C SER A 130 -10.78 -14.60 0.99
N THR A 131 -11.69 -15.54 1.26
CA THR A 131 -13.13 -15.25 1.48
C THR A 131 -13.30 -14.26 2.63
N PRO A 132 -13.51 -12.95 2.38
CA PRO A 132 -13.49 -11.96 3.44
C PRO A 132 -14.85 -11.92 4.12
N SER A 133 -14.85 -11.85 5.45
CA SER A 133 -16.05 -11.52 6.23
C SER A 133 -16.50 -10.09 5.89
N GLY A 134 -17.77 -9.92 5.51
CA GLY A 134 -18.36 -8.62 5.13
C GLY A 134 -18.55 -8.42 3.62
N GLY A 135 -18.08 -9.34 2.78
CA GLY A 135 -18.34 -9.36 1.33
C GLY A 135 -17.28 -8.61 0.49
N PRO A 136 -17.03 -9.02 -0.77
CA PRO A 136 -15.87 -8.55 -1.54
C PRO A 136 -15.90 -7.05 -1.86
N VAL A 137 -17.09 -6.49 -2.14
CA VAL A 137 -17.26 -5.08 -2.51
C VAL A 137 -16.92 -4.16 -1.33
N LEU A 138 -17.51 -4.44 -0.15
CA LEU A 138 -17.24 -3.67 1.06
C LEU A 138 -15.75 -3.74 1.42
N TYR A 139 -15.15 -4.93 1.30
CA TYR A 139 -13.74 -5.11 1.59
C TYR A 139 -12.83 -4.32 0.62
N ALA A 140 -13.19 -4.22 -0.67
CA ALA A 140 -12.44 -3.37 -1.61
C ALA A 140 -12.49 -1.89 -1.23
N ILE A 141 -13.65 -1.38 -0.80
CA ILE A 141 -13.80 0.01 -0.35
C ILE A 141 -12.95 0.25 0.90
N ILE A 142 -13.04 -0.65 1.88
CA ILE A 142 -12.22 -0.60 3.11
C ILE A 142 -10.74 -0.57 2.75
N ARG A 143 -10.29 -1.40 1.80
CA ARG A 143 -8.88 -1.47 1.40
C ARG A 143 -8.38 -0.17 0.77
N VAL A 144 -9.19 0.48 -0.07
CA VAL A 144 -8.84 1.79 -0.65
C VAL A 144 -8.72 2.83 0.46
N PHE A 145 -9.67 2.82 1.41
CA PHE A 145 -9.63 3.70 2.57
C PHE A 145 -8.41 3.48 3.46
N GLU A 146 -8.08 2.23 3.81
CA GLU A 146 -6.89 1.89 4.61
C GLU A 146 -5.60 2.31 3.91
N THR A 147 -5.53 2.13 2.59
CA THR A 147 -4.41 2.61 1.77
C THR A 147 -4.33 4.13 1.85
N PHE A 148 -5.45 4.84 1.73
CA PHE A 148 -5.49 6.29 1.87
C PHE A 148 -4.97 6.74 3.25
N VAL A 149 -5.45 6.14 4.35
CA VAL A 149 -4.99 6.49 5.70
C VAL A 149 -3.50 6.21 5.89
N GLY A 150 -3.00 5.08 5.37
CA GLY A 150 -1.57 4.78 5.39
C GLY A 150 -0.72 5.79 4.61
N VAL A 151 -1.19 6.22 3.43
CA VAL A 151 -0.53 7.28 2.64
C VAL A 151 -0.52 8.60 3.40
N PHE A 152 -1.65 8.97 3.99
CA PHE A 152 -1.79 10.20 4.76
C PHE A 152 -0.79 10.26 5.93
N ILE A 153 -0.71 9.19 6.74
CA ILE A 153 0.24 9.12 7.86
C ILE A 153 1.68 9.16 7.35
N ALA A 154 2.00 8.47 6.25
CA ALA A 154 3.35 8.54 5.67
C ALA A 154 3.74 9.97 5.24
N ILE A 155 2.82 10.70 4.61
CA ILE A 155 3.05 12.08 4.17
C ILE A 155 3.28 12.99 5.39
N LEU A 156 2.45 12.88 6.43
CA LEU A 156 2.61 13.63 7.68
C LEU A 156 3.99 13.39 8.32
N VAL A 157 4.34 12.12 8.52
CA VAL A 157 5.63 11.74 9.12
C VAL A 157 6.80 12.22 8.28
N ASN A 158 6.67 12.19 6.95
CA ASN A 158 7.76 12.66 6.09
C ASN A 158 7.97 14.17 6.22
N TYR A 159 6.87 14.93 6.16
CA TYR A 159 6.85 16.39 6.25
C TYR A 159 7.41 16.90 7.59
N ASP A 160 6.88 16.39 8.71
CA ASP A 160 7.25 16.89 10.04
C ASP A 160 8.73 16.65 10.35
N LEU A 161 9.25 15.46 10.02
CA LEU A 161 10.64 15.11 10.29
C LEU A 161 11.63 15.81 9.35
N ASP A 162 11.23 16.15 8.12
CA ASP A 162 12.07 16.96 7.23
C ASP A 162 12.16 18.41 7.70
N ASN A 163 11.04 19.00 8.13
CA ASN A 163 11.01 20.34 8.71
C ASN A 163 11.84 20.45 10.00
N LEU A 164 11.74 19.46 10.89
CA LEU A 164 12.57 19.39 12.10
C LEU A 164 14.07 19.36 11.78
N LYS A 165 14.46 18.64 10.72
CA LYS A 165 15.85 18.55 10.27
C LYS A 165 16.36 19.87 9.70
N ILE A 166 15.55 20.58 8.91
CA ILE A 166 15.90 21.90 8.38
C ILE A 166 16.08 22.91 9.53
N GLY A 167 15.16 22.90 10.50
CA GLY A 167 15.25 23.75 11.70
C GLY A 167 16.53 23.53 12.51
N GLN A 168 16.93 22.26 12.71
CA GLN A 168 18.19 21.93 13.41
C GLN A 168 19.44 22.35 12.62
N LYS A 169 19.43 22.21 11.29
CA LYS A 169 20.55 22.62 10.44
C LYS A 169 20.75 24.13 10.43
N ASN A 170 19.66 24.90 10.49
CA ASN A 170 19.72 26.35 10.57
C ASN A 170 20.24 26.83 11.93
N LYS A 171 19.84 26.19 13.05
CA LYS A 171 20.37 26.51 14.39
C LYS A 171 21.89 26.28 14.51
N ARG A 172 22.41 25.20 13.94
CA ARG A 172 23.86 24.92 13.93
C ARG A 172 24.70 25.82 13.01
N LYS A 173 24.07 26.56 12.10
CA LYS A 173 24.75 27.55 11.23
C LYS A 173 24.78 28.95 11.84
N SER A 174 23.92 29.20 12.82
CA SER A 174 23.85 30.48 13.56
C SER A 174 24.69 30.47 14.85
N GLU A 175 25.28 29.33 15.20
CA GLU A 175 26.31 29.15 16.23
C GLU A 175 27.70 29.11 15.58
#